data_AF-A0A6I6A7P2-F1
#
_entry.id   AF-A0A6I6A7P2-F1
#
_cell.length_a   1.000
_cell.length_b   1.000
_cell.length_c   1.000
_cell.angle_alpha   90.00
_cell.angle_beta   90.00
_cell.angle_gamma   90.00
#
_symmetry.space_group_name_H-M   'P 1'
#
loop_
_entity.id
_entity.type
_entity.pdbx_description
1 polymer ?
#
loop_
_entity_poly.entity_id
_entity_poly.type
_entity_poly.pdbx_seq_one_letter_code
_entity_poly.pdbx_strand_id
1 'polypeptide(L)'
;MHNTTLPPAQSERIPLKEALEQSEERLRFFHHELKQERSRLKELTSKVKSLRLKTSYFNSTRTYRASLKQYHIWEPGAWVVVPPVLGLVTLILIDLVMGSRPVSVVVAVLMIVISFVALLALSKYPSDAELPQLMEQTKNELAQLSRKATQTETRIGELQQGLEQELVLNANLVAQNKERERISSARYQCQQLFNENWRAMRSVEFEQYLERVFQLLGYQTQTTNTTGDQGVDLIVEKAGRRIAVQVKGYFHSVSNSAIQQAFTGMRHYNCHACAVVTNSKFTASAIELAESTNCVLIHEDNFREFVFGEIEFV
;
A
#
# COMPACT_ATOMS: atom_id res chain seq x y z
N MET A 1 -28.64 12.48 8.80
CA MET A 1 -28.25 13.03 7.49
C MET A 1 -27.13 14.02 7.72
N HIS A 2 -25.89 13.55 7.70
CA HIS A 2 -24.71 14.41 7.57
C HIS A 2 -24.09 14.01 6.24
N ASN A 3 -24.36 14.84 5.25
CA ASN A 3 -23.83 14.70 3.91
C ASN A 3 -22.42 15.28 3.95
N THR A 4 -21.43 14.45 4.29
CA THR A 4 -20.01 14.84 4.27
C THR A 4 -19.43 14.37 2.95
N THR A 5 -19.89 14.99 1.86
CA THR A 5 -19.20 14.93 0.58
C THR A 5 -17.85 15.60 0.73
N LEU A 6 -16.77 14.85 0.49
CA LEU A 6 -15.44 15.41 0.32
C LEU A 6 -15.47 16.46 -0.81
N PRO A 7 -14.81 17.62 -0.63
CA PRO A 7 -14.70 18.61 -1.69
C PRO A 7 -13.94 18.01 -2.88
N PRO A 8 -14.34 18.35 -4.13
CA PRO A 8 -13.64 17.88 -5.32
C PRO A 8 -12.20 18.38 -5.30
N ALA A 9 -11.26 17.53 -5.72
CA ALA A 9 -9.85 17.85 -5.86
C ALA A 9 -9.68 19.06 -6.79
N GLN A 10 -9.51 20.25 -6.20
CA GLN A 10 -9.22 21.46 -6.95
C GLN A 10 -7.79 21.37 -7.48
N SER A 11 -7.71 21.52 -8.81
CA SER A 11 -6.50 21.56 -9.64
C SER A 11 -5.69 22.83 -9.39
N GLU A 12 -5.22 23.03 -8.17
CA GLU A 12 -4.09 23.91 -7.85
C GLU A 12 -2.91 22.99 -7.52
N ARG A 13 -1.70 23.25 -8.01
CA ARG A 13 -0.55 22.36 -7.79
C ARG A 13 -0.14 22.40 -6.31
N ILE A 14 -0.85 21.64 -5.48
CA ILE A 14 -0.52 21.43 -4.07
C ILE A 14 0.93 20.91 -4.02
N PRO A 15 1.81 21.51 -3.20
CA PRO A 15 3.16 21.01 -2.97
C PRO A 15 3.15 19.52 -2.62
N LEU A 16 4.07 18.74 -3.19
CA LEU A 16 4.09 17.27 -3.05
C LEU A 16 4.07 16.80 -1.58
N LYS A 17 4.74 17.54 -0.68
CA LYS A 17 4.74 17.27 0.76
C LYS A 17 3.36 17.43 1.39
N GLU A 18 2.63 18.46 1.01
CA GLU A 18 1.27 18.73 1.49
C GLU A 18 0.29 17.68 0.95
N ALA A 19 0.45 17.27 -0.32
CA ALA A 19 -0.35 16.17 -0.89
C ALA A 19 -0.10 14.83 -0.17
N LEU A 20 1.15 14.55 0.22
CA LEU A 20 1.50 13.37 1.01
C LEU A 20 0.86 13.41 2.40
N GLU A 21 0.99 14.52 3.11
CA GLU A 21 0.40 14.72 4.45
C GLU A 21 -1.13 14.56 4.41
N GLN A 22 -1.79 15.18 3.44
CA GLN A 22 -3.24 15.02 3.24
C GLN A 22 -3.64 13.57 2.95
N SER A 23 -2.85 12.84 2.16
CA SER A 23 -3.12 11.42 1.89
C SER A 23 -2.94 10.57 3.16
N GLU A 24 -1.92 10.83 3.97
CA GLU A 24 -1.71 10.14 5.26
C GLU A 24 -2.84 10.41 6.25
N GLU A 25 -3.40 11.61 6.28
CA GLU A 25 -4.59 11.93 7.07
C GLU A 25 -5.82 11.17 6.58
N ARG A 26 -6.05 11.12 5.26
CA ARG A 26 -7.14 10.33 4.68
C ARG A 26 -7.01 8.84 4.99
N LEU A 27 -5.80 8.29 4.93
CA LEU A 27 -5.53 6.91 5.35
C LEU A 27 -5.89 6.68 6.82
N ARG A 28 -5.50 7.59 7.72
CA ARG A 28 -5.85 7.52 9.15
C ARG A 28 -7.37 7.56 9.36
N PHE A 29 -8.06 8.45 8.64
CA PHE A 29 -9.52 8.53 8.65
C PHE A 29 -10.18 7.21 8.21
N PHE A 30 -9.77 6.64 7.08
CA PHE A 30 -10.31 5.37 6.59
C PHE A 30 -10.12 4.22 7.59
N HIS A 31 -8.93 4.09 8.18
CA HIS A 31 -8.66 3.07 9.20
C HIS A 31 -9.55 3.22 10.42
N HIS A 32 -9.74 4.44 10.90
CA HIS A 32 -10.62 4.73 12.03
C HIS A 32 -12.08 4.40 11.71
N GLU A 33 -12.59 4.88 10.57
CA GLU A 33 -13.98 4.68 10.16
C GLU A 33 -14.29 3.20 9.91
N LEU A 34 -13.38 2.46 9.26
CA LEU A 34 -13.52 1.01 9.07
C LEU A 34 -13.57 0.25 10.40
N LYS A 35 -12.74 0.63 11.38
CA LYS A 35 -12.76 0.03 12.71
C LYS A 35 -14.11 0.27 13.41
N GLN A 36 -14.63 1.49 13.29
CA GLN A 36 -15.92 1.86 13.88
C GLN A 36 -17.08 1.12 13.22
N GLU A 37 -17.16 1.11 11.89
CA GLU A 37 -18.24 0.46 11.14
C GLU A 37 -18.21 -1.07 11.32
N ARG A 38 -17.02 -1.70 11.35
CA ARG A 38 -16.90 -3.13 11.69
C ARG A 38 -17.41 -3.45 13.09
N SER A 39 -17.20 -2.55 14.05
CA SER A 39 -17.71 -2.72 15.42
C SER A 39 -19.22 -2.58 15.48
N ARG A 40 -19.79 -1.59 14.77
CA ARG A 40 -21.24 -1.42 14.59
C ARG A 40 -21.85 -2.66 13.94
N LEU A 41 -21.26 -3.18 12.86
CA LEU A 41 -21.75 -4.37 12.18
C LEU A 41 -21.81 -5.59 13.12
N LYS A 42 -20.80 -5.79 13.97
CA LYS A 42 -20.81 -6.85 14.99
C LYS A 42 -21.97 -6.71 15.97
N GLU A 43 -22.24 -5.49 16.44
CA GLU A 43 -23.36 -5.20 17.35
C GLU A 43 -24.72 -5.41 16.67
N LEU A 44 -24.89 -4.95 15.42
CA LEU A 44 -26.12 -5.18 14.66
C LEU A 44 -26.33 -6.67 14.41
N THR A 45 -25.28 -7.39 14.02
CA THR A 45 -25.35 -8.83 13.73
C THR A 45 -25.72 -9.63 14.97
N SER A 46 -25.21 -9.26 16.15
CA SER A 46 -25.57 -9.91 17.41
C SER A 46 -27.02 -9.66 17.79
N LYS A 47 -27.53 -8.44 17.60
CA LYS A 47 -28.96 -8.08 17.78
C LYS A 47 -29.87 -8.81 16.80
N VAL A 48 -29.49 -8.89 15.53
CA VAL A 48 -30.23 -9.65 14.51
C VAL A 48 -30.29 -11.12 14.88
N LYS A 49 -29.18 -11.71 15.37
CA LYS A 49 -29.12 -13.10 15.82
C LYS A 49 -30.06 -13.34 17.03
N SER A 50 -30.04 -12.47 18.03
CA SER A 50 -30.89 -12.62 19.22
C SER A 50 -32.38 -12.46 18.88
N LEU A 51 -32.75 -11.50 18.03
CA LEU A 51 -34.11 -11.33 17.55
C LEU A 51 -34.59 -12.51 16.69
N ARG A 52 -33.73 -13.04 15.81
CA ARG A 52 -34.05 -14.22 14.99
C ARG A 52 -34.33 -15.45 15.86
N LEU A 53 -33.57 -15.65 16.92
CA LEU A 53 -33.83 -16.69 17.92
C LEU A 53 -35.17 -16.47 18.61
N LYS A 54 -35.47 -15.23 19.01
CA LYS A 54 -36.76 -14.86 19.62
C LYS A 54 -37.93 -15.16 18.67
N THR A 55 -37.83 -14.78 17.40
CA THR A 55 -38.84 -15.08 16.35
C THR A 55 -39.01 -16.59 16.12
N SER A 56 -37.91 -17.35 16.07
CA SER A 56 -37.97 -18.80 15.94
C SER A 56 -38.71 -19.46 17.11
N TYR A 57 -38.45 -18.96 18.32
CA TYR A 57 -39.10 -19.43 19.53
C TYR A 57 -40.60 -19.08 19.53
N PHE A 58 -40.98 -17.86 19.15
CA PHE A 58 -42.38 -17.44 18.96
C PHE A 58 -43.17 -18.32 17.97
N ASN A 59 -42.55 -18.70 16.85
CA ASN A 59 -43.21 -19.58 15.88
C ASN A 59 -43.41 -21.00 16.46
N SER A 60 -42.44 -21.48 17.24
CA SER A 60 -42.52 -22.79 17.91
C SER A 60 -43.61 -22.80 18.99
N THR A 61 -43.75 -21.71 19.75
CA THR A 61 -44.81 -21.60 20.78
C THR A 61 -46.21 -21.54 20.15
N ARG A 62 -46.37 -20.78 19.07
CA ARG A 62 -47.64 -20.67 18.34
C ARG A 62 -48.10 -22.02 17.77
N THR A 63 -47.18 -22.77 17.14
CA THR A 63 -47.50 -24.11 16.58
C THR A 63 -47.86 -25.11 17.67
N TYR A 64 -47.15 -25.09 18.79
CA TYR A 64 -47.44 -25.93 19.94
C TYR A 64 -48.81 -25.62 20.58
N ARG A 65 -49.10 -24.35 20.87
CA ARG A 65 -50.40 -23.92 21.42
C ARG A 65 -51.56 -24.21 20.46
N ALA A 66 -51.37 -24.01 19.16
CA ALA A 66 -52.38 -24.36 18.15
C ALA A 66 -52.70 -25.87 18.16
N SER A 67 -51.67 -26.70 18.28
CA SER A 67 -51.82 -28.16 18.37
C SER A 67 -52.57 -28.56 19.65
N LEU A 68 -52.24 -27.99 20.81
CA LEU A 68 -52.95 -28.27 22.06
C LEU A 68 -54.44 -27.87 22.00
N LYS A 69 -54.77 -26.74 21.38
CA LYS A 69 -56.17 -26.31 21.17
C LYS A 69 -56.93 -27.27 20.25
N GLN A 70 -56.30 -27.79 19.21
CA GLN A 70 -56.90 -28.77 18.30
C GLN A 70 -57.35 -30.04 19.05
N TYR A 71 -56.62 -30.46 20.08
CA TYR A 71 -56.95 -31.62 20.91
C TYR A 71 -57.73 -31.29 22.20
N HIS A 72 -58.22 -30.05 22.33
CA HIS A 72 -58.97 -29.58 23.52
C HIS A 72 -58.23 -29.80 24.87
N ILE A 73 -56.90 -29.77 24.86
CA ILE A 73 -56.10 -29.90 26.08
C ILE A 73 -56.03 -28.53 26.75
N TRP A 74 -56.68 -28.37 27.90
CA TRP A 74 -56.57 -27.19 28.77
C TRP A 74 -55.12 -26.98 29.25
N GLU A 75 -54.69 -25.73 29.47
CA GLU A 75 -53.28 -25.42 29.77
C GLU A 75 -52.69 -26.20 30.97
N PRO A 76 -53.40 -26.36 32.11
CA PRO A 76 -52.89 -27.17 33.22
C PRO A 76 -52.78 -28.66 32.86
N GLY A 77 -53.66 -29.18 32.00
CA GLY A 77 -53.61 -30.57 31.54
C GLY A 77 -52.45 -30.85 30.59
N ALA A 78 -51.93 -29.84 29.88
CA ALA A 78 -50.73 -30.04 29.07
C ALA A 78 -49.51 -30.45 29.91
N TRP A 79 -49.41 -29.93 31.14
CA TRP A 79 -48.36 -30.31 32.10
C TRP A 79 -48.46 -31.75 32.57
N VAL A 80 -49.68 -32.28 32.65
CA VAL A 80 -49.97 -33.62 33.14
C VAL A 80 -49.88 -34.65 32.02
N VAL A 81 -50.31 -34.30 30.80
CA VAL A 81 -50.46 -35.25 29.70
C VAL A 81 -49.23 -35.31 28.81
N VAL A 82 -48.61 -34.16 28.48
CA VAL A 82 -47.59 -34.13 27.42
C VAL A 82 -46.27 -34.81 27.83
N PRO A 83 -45.67 -34.52 29.00
CA PRO A 83 -44.41 -35.17 29.39
C PRO A 83 -44.53 -36.70 29.51
N PRO A 84 -45.54 -37.27 30.19
CA PRO A 84 -45.66 -38.72 30.33
C PRO A 84 -45.93 -39.43 29.00
N VAL A 85 -46.75 -38.85 28.12
CA VAL A 85 -47.04 -39.44 26.80
C VAL A 85 -45.79 -39.45 25.92
N LEU A 86 -45.01 -38.36 25.90
CA LEU A 86 -43.72 -38.32 25.18
C LEU A 86 -42.72 -39.33 25.76
N GLY A 87 -42.63 -39.43 27.09
CA GLY A 87 -41.81 -40.44 27.76
C GLY A 87 -42.21 -41.86 27.38
N LEU A 88 -43.51 -42.18 27.40
CA LEU A 88 -44.01 -43.50 27.06
C LEU A 88 -43.76 -43.86 25.59
N VAL A 89 -44.05 -42.95 24.67
CA VAL A 89 -43.82 -43.18 23.23
C VAL A 89 -42.33 -43.36 22.93
N THR A 90 -41.47 -42.54 23.53
CA THR A 90 -40.02 -42.65 23.34
C THR A 90 -39.47 -43.93 23.95
N LEU A 91 -39.99 -44.36 25.10
CA LEU A 91 -39.67 -45.66 25.69
C LEU A 91 -39.99 -46.80 24.73
N ILE A 92 -41.21 -46.86 24.19
CA ILE A 92 -41.64 -47.93 23.27
C ILE A 92 -40.78 -47.95 22.00
N LEU A 93 -40.51 -46.78 21.41
CA LEU A 93 -39.72 -46.68 20.18
C LEU A 93 -38.25 -47.06 20.38
N ILE A 94 -37.61 -46.59 21.45
CA ILE A 94 -36.21 -46.91 21.72
C ILE A 94 -36.06 -48.39 22.12
N ASP A 95 -37.02 -48.94 22.88
CA ASP A 95 -37.01 -50.37 23.24
C ASP A 95 -37.12 -51.26 22.00
N LEU A 96 -37.93 -50.84 21.01
CA LEU A 96 -38.08 -51.53 19.73
C LEU A 96 -36.79 -51.52 18.88
N VAL A 97 -36.02 -50.43 18.92
CA VAL A 97 -34.83 -50.26 18.07
C VAL A 97 -33.57 -50.81 18.73
N MET A 98 -33.36 -50.53 20.01
CA MET A 98 -32.10 -50.84 20.71
C MET A 98 -32.12 -52.18 21.44
N GLY A 99 -33.31 -52.75 21.72
CA GLY A 99 -33.45 -54.03 22.43
C GLY A 99 -32.96 -54.03 23.89
N SER A 100 -32.52 -52.87 24.40
CA SER A 100 -31.97 -52.70 25.74
C SER A 100 -32.86 -51.81 26.61
N ARG A 101 -33.60 -52.45 27.53
CA ARG A 101 -34.47 -51.80 28.52
C ARG A 101 -33.83 -50.69 29.37
N PRO A 102 -32.57 -50.79 29.86
CA PRO A 102 -32.00 -49.70 30.64
C PRO A 102 -31.78 -48.43 29.81
N VAL A 103 -31.41 -48.59 28.53
CA VAL A 103 -31.19 -47.45 27.63
C VAL A 103 -32.51 -46.78 27.27
N SER A 104 -33.56 -47.57 26.98
CA SER A 104 -34.89 -47.02 26.65
C SER A 104 -35.50 -46.22 27.82
N VAL A 105 -35.34 -46.69 29.06
CA VAL A 105 -35.77 -45.96 30.26
C VAL A 105 -35.01 -44.65 30.44
N VAL A 106 -33.68 -44.64 30.29
CA VAL A 106 -32.87 -43.42 30.44
C VAL A 106 -33.27 -42.37 29.40
N VAL A 107 -33.44 -42.77 28.13
CA VAL A 107 -33.86 -41.85 27.06
C VAL A 107 -35.27 -41.32 27.31
N ALA A 108 -36.20 -42.17 27.75
CA ALA A 108 -37.56 -41.76 28.09
C ALA A 108 -37.61 -40.73 29.23
N VAL A 109 -36.84 -40.94 30.29
CA VAL A 109 -36.73 -40.00 31.41
C VAL A 109 -36.14 -38.66 30.96
N LEU A 110 -35.09 -38.68 30.13
CA LEU A 110 -34.54 -37.46 29.53
C LEU A 110 -35.58 -36.71 28.71
N MET A 111 -36.39 -37.40 27.91
CA MET A 111 -37.45 -36.79 27.11
C MET A 111 -38.57 -36.18 27.96
N ILE A 112 -38.93 -36.81 29.09
CA ILE A 112 -39.86 -36.24 30.06
C ILE A 112 -39.30 -34.93 30.64
N VAL A 113 -38.03 -34.94 31.07
CA VAL A 113 -37.38 -33.75 31.64
C VAL A 113 -37.29 -32.63 30.61
N ILE A 114 -36.88 -32.94 29.38
CA ILE A 114 -36.82 -31.98 28.27
C ILE A 114 -38.21 -31.40 27.97
N SER A 115 -39.25 -32.25 27.93
CA SER A 115 -40.63 -31.81 27.70
C SER A 115 -41.13 -30.90 28.81
N PHE A 116 -40.78 -31.19 30.07
CA PHE A 116 -41.18 -30.37 31.22
C PHE A 116 -40.48 -29.00 31.21
N VAL A 117 -39.18 -28.98 30.89
CA VAL A 117 -38.41 -27.72 30.70
C VAL A 117 -38.96 -26.90 29.54
N ALA A 118 -39.34 -27.55 28.43
CA ALA A 118 -39.99 -26.88 27.30
C ALA A 118 -41.33 -26.25 27.70
N LEU A 119 -42.17 -26.96 28.45
CA LEU A 119 -43.44 -26.44 28.99
C LEU A 119 -43.23 -25.26 29.96
N LEU A 120 -42.22 -25.32 30.85
CA LEU A 120 -41.82 -24.20 31.71
C LEU A 120 -41.41 -22.97 30.91
N ALA A 121 -40.65 -23.18 29.83
CA ALA A 121 -40.22 -22.08 28.97
C ALA A 121 -41.38 -21.52 28.11
N LEU A 122 -42.43 -22.32 27.86
CA LEU A 122 -43.66 -21.93 27.16
C LEU A 122 -44.67 -21.18 28.05
N SER A 123 -44.70 -21.46 29.36
CA SER A 123 -45.66 -20.86 30.29
C SER A 123 -45.30 -19.44 30.73
N LYS A 124 -44.02 -19.04 30.61
CA LYS A 124 -43.59 -17.66 30.89
C LYS A 124 -44.00 -16.65 29.81
N TYR A 125 -44.73 -17.06 28.77
CA TYR A 125 -45.02 -16.24 27.61
C TYR A 125 -46.38 -15.52 27.71
N PRO A 126 -46.49 -14.27 27.19
CA PRO A 126 -47.73 -13.49 27.12
C PRO A 126 -48.95 -14.25 26.58
N SER A 127 -50.10 -13.71 26.97
CA SER A 127 -51.41 -14.24 26.61
C SER A 127 -51.59 -14.33 25.09
N ASP A 128 -52.43 -15.27 24.64
CA ASP A 128 -52.70 -15.49 23.21
C ASP A 128 -53.24 -14.25 22.47
N ALA A 129 -53.77 -13.27 23.19
CA ALA A 129 -54.28 -12.01 22.64
C ALA A 129 -53.15 -11.05 22.21
N GLU A 130 -52.03 -11.03 22.93
CA GLU A 130 -50.90 -10.10 22.69
C GLU A 130 -49.84 -10.67 21.75
N LEU A 131 -49.81 -12.01 21.61
CA LEU A 131 -48.83 -12.74 20.80
C LEU A 131 -48.75 -12.26 19.34
N PRO A 132 -49.85 -12.03 18.61
CA PRO A 132 -49.78 -11.60 17.21
C PRO A 132 -49.14 -10.22 17.04
N GLN A 133 -49.45 -9.28 17.95
CA GLN A 133 -48.93 -7.92 17.91
C GLN A 133 -47.42 -7.89 18.19
N LEU A 134 -46.97 -8.65 19.20
CA LEU A 134 -45.55 -8.73 19.56
C LEU A 134 -44.71 -9.43 18.47
N MET A 135 -45.29 -10.42 17.79
CA MET A 135 -44.65 -11.07 16.65
C MET A 135 -44.45 -10.10 15.48
N GLU A 136 -45.47 -9.30 15.16
CA GLU A 136 -45.38 -8.31 14.08
C GLU A 136 -44.37 -7.20 14.40
N GLN A 137 -44.35 -6.71 15.66
CA GLN A 137 -43.32 -5.77 16.13
C GLN A 137 -41.91 -6.36 15.99
N THR A 138 -41.69 -7.58 16.51
CA THR A 138 -40.38 -8.26 16.45
C THR A 138 -39.93 -8.48 14.99
N LYS A 139 -40.87 -8.82 14.10
CA LYS A 139 -40.59 -9.01 12.68
C LYS A 139 -40.19 -7.70 11.99
N ASN A 140 -40.89 -6.61 12.28
CA ASN A 140 -40.58 -5.28 11.74
C ASN A 140 -39.22 -4.77 12.26
N GLU A 141 -38.94 -4.93 13.55
CA GLU A 141 -37.63 -4.62 14.14
C GLU A 141 -36.50 -5.44 13.50
N LEU A 142 -36.72 -6.75 13.30
CA LEU A 142 -35.76 -7.63 12.65
C LEU A 142 -35.47 -7.18 11.21
N ALA A 143 -36.52 -6.87 10.43
CA ALA A 143 -36.40 -6.38 9.06
C ALA A 143 -35.68 -5.03 9.00
N GLN A 144 -35.92 -4.15 9.97
CA GLN A 144 -35.23 -2.87 10.05
C GLN A 144 -33.75 -3.05 10.38
N LEU A 145 -33.40 -3.91 11.35
CA LEU A 145 -32.02 -4.16 11.74
C LEU A 145 -31.23 -4.92 10.67
N SER A 146 -31.85 -5.86 9.96
CA SER A 146 -31.21 -6.55 8.84
C SER A 146 -30.89 -5.59 7.69
N ARG A 147 -31.79 -4.64 7.38
CA ARG A 147 -31.54 -3.59 6.41
C ARG A 147 -30.38 -2.69 6.84
N LYS A 148 -30.36 -2.25 8.10
CA LYS A 148 -29.24 -1.46 8.65
C LYS A 148 -27.92 -2.23 8.60
N ALA A 149 -27.92 -3.52 8.93
CA ALA A 149 -26.72 -4.36 8.86
C ALA A 149 -26.19 -4.47 7.42
N THR A 150 -27.08 -4.70 6.45
CA THR A 150 -26.73 -4.76 5.02
C THR A 150 -26.16 -3.43 4.55
N GLN A 151 -26.76 -2.31 4.94
CA GLN A 151 -26.27 -0.97 4.59
C GLN A 151 -24.89 -0.68 5.23
N THR A 152 -24.64 -1.13 6.45
CA THR A 152 -23.33 -1.03 7.08
C THR A 152 -22.29 -1.89 6.34
N GLU A 153 -22.67 -3.08 5.89
CA GLU A 153 -21.79 -3.96 5.12
C GLU A 153 -21.39 -3.36 3.77
N THR A 154 -22.34 -2.77 3.03
CA THR A 154 -22.02 -2.07 1.78
C THR A 154 -21.10 -0.88 2.03
N ARG A 155 -21.37 -0.09 3.07
CA ARG A 155 -20.53 1.06 3.46
C ARG A 155 -19.10 0.62 3.83
N ILE A 156 -18.93 -0.51 4.51
CA ILE A 156 -17.60 -1.08 4.79
C ILE A 156 -16.89 -1.41 3.47
N GLY A 157 -17.58 -2.01 2.51
CA GLY A 157 -17.03 -2.29 1.18
C GLY A 157 -16.56 -1.03 0.46
N GLU A 158 -17.37 0.03 0.45
CA GLU A 158 -17.02 1.33 -0.13
C GLU A 158 -15.79 1.95 0.55
N LEU A 159 -15.74 1.92 1.89
CA LEU A 159 -14.59 2.42 2.65
C LEU A 159 -13.32 1.59 2.40
N GLN A 160 -13.44 0.27 2.22
CA GLN A 160 -12.30 -0.59 1.87
C GLN A 160 -11.76 -0.25 0.49
N GLN A 161 -12.64 -0.08 -0.50
CA GLN A 161 -12.23 0.32 -1.84
C GLN A 161 -11.55 1.70 -1.83
N GLY A 162 -12.11 2.67 -1.11
CA GLY A 162 -11.50 3.99 -0.94
C GLY A 162 -10.13 3.94 -0.25
N LEU A 163 -9.98 3.09 0.77
CA LEU A 163 -8.71 2.87 1.45
C LEU A 163 -7.64 2.30 0.51
N GLU A 164 -7.99 1.30 -0.31
CA GLU A 164 -7.06 0.72 -1.29
C GLU A 164 -6.61 1.75 -2.34
N GLN A 165 -7.54 2.57 -2.82
CA GLN A 165 -7.22 3.66 -3.75
C GLN A 165 -6.25 4.67 -3.14
N GLU A 166 -6.48 5.11 -1.89
CA GLU A 166 -5.57 6.01 -1.20
C GLU A 166 -4.21 5.37 -0.88
N LEU A 167 -4.15 4.08 -0.59
CA LEU A 167 -2.88 3.37 -0.37
C LEU A 167 -2.00 3.41 -1.63
N VAL A 168 -2.59 3.14 -2.79
CA VAL A 168 -1.89 3.21 -4.07
C VAL A 168 -1.44 4.65 -4.36
N LEU A 169 -2.31 5.64 -4.12
CA LEU A 169 -1.97 7.05 -4.28
C LEU A 169 -0.79 7.45 -3.37
N ASN A 170 -0.85 7.12 -2.10
CA ASN A 170 0.19 7.43 -1.12
C ASN A 170 1.54 6.82 -1.51
N ALA A 171 1.56 5.55 -1.92
CA ALA A 171 2.77 4.86 -2.37
C ALA A 171 3.42 5.58 -3.56
N ASN A 172 2.62 6.06 -4.51
CA ASN A 172 3.12 6.83 -5.65
C ASN A 172 3.70 8.19 -5.22
N LEU A 173 3.04 8.90 -4.29
CA LEU A 173 3.52 10.17 -3.76
C LEU A 173 4.86 10.00 -3.02
N VAL A 174 4.99 8.96 -2.20
CA VAL A 174 6.24 8.64 -1.49
C VAL A 174 7.37 8.36 -2.49
N ALA A 175 7.11 7.57 -3.53
CA ALA A 175 8.11 7.28 -4.56
C ALA A 175 8.56 8.55 -5.30
N GLN A 176 7.62 9.43 -5.67
CA GLN A 176 7.92 10.72 -6.29
C GLN A 176 8.72 11.64 -5.38
N ASN A 177 8.41 11.69 -4.08
CA ASN A 177 9.13 12.56 -3.14
C ASN A 177 10.58 12.09 -2.98
N LYS A 178 10.78 10.78 -2.83
CA LYS A 178 12.12 10.19 -2.76
C LYS A 178 12.95 10.50 -4.00
N GLU A 179 12.35 10.42 -5.18
CA GLU A 179 13.05 10.73 -6.42
C GLU A 179 13.39 12.22 -6.54
N ARG A 180 12.48 13.11 -6.15
CA ARG A 180 12.79 14.55 -6.08
C ARG A 180 13.91 14.87 -5.10
N GLU A 181 13.95 14.22 -3.94
CA GLU A 181 15.02 14.41 -2.96
C GLU A 181 16.38 13.92 -3.51
N ARG A 182 16.39 12.80 -4.23
CA ARG A 182 17.59 12.33 -4.95
C ARG A 182 18.06 13.30 -6.01
N ILE A 183 17.16 13.75 -6.88
CA ILE A 183 17.48 14.73 -7.93
C ILE A 183 17.97 16.04 -7.29
N SER A 184 17.29 16.50 -6.23
CA SER A 184 17.67 17.72 -5.51
C SER A 184 19.03 17.59 -4.84
N SER A 185 19.35 16.45 -4.22
CA SER A 185 20.64 16.22 -3.56
C SER A 185 21.78 16.08 -4.58
N ALA A 186 21.58 15.34 -5.66
CA ALA A 186 22.56 15.25 -6.76
C ALA A 186 22.80 16.62 -7.39
N ARG A 187 21.74 17.36 -7.71
CA ARG A 187 21.83 18.72 -8.28
C ARG A 187 22.50 19.70 -7.31
N TYR A 188 22.26 19.55 -6.01
CA TYR A 188 22.94 20.33 -4.99
C TYR A 188 24.44 20.01 -4.94
N GLN A 189 24.83 18.73 -5.00
CA GLN A 189 26.25 18.33 -5.06
C GLN A 189 26.94 18.88 -6.33
N CYS A 190 26.28 18.82 -7.48
CA CYS A 190 26.78 19.43 -8.73
C CYS A 190 26.96 20.95 -8.54
N GLN A 191 25.99 21.63 -7.92
CA GLN A 191 26.08 23.06 -7.65
C GLN A 191 27.24 23.39 -6.69
N GLN A 192 27.48 22.58 -5.65
CA GLN A 192 28.61 22.76 -4.74
C GLN A 192 29.94 22.63 -5.49
N LEU A 193 30.14 21.57 -6.27
CA LEU A 193 31.34 21.39 -7.08
C LEU A 193 31.51 22.52 -8.10
N PHE A 194 30.43 22.98 -8.75
CA PHE A 194 30.49 24.08 -9.70
C PHE A 194 30.87 25.41 -9.05
N ASN A 195 30.48 25.62 -7.79
CA ASN A 195 30.81 26.83 -7.02
C ASN A 195 32.23 26.83 -6.47
N GLU A 196 32.95 25.71 -6.49
CA GLU A 196 34.38 25.68 -6.16
C GLU A 196 35.19 26.53 -7.15
N ASN A 197 36.38 26.98 -6.74
CA ASN A 197 37.21 27.87 -7.56
C ASN A 197 37.98 27.12 -8.68
N TRP A 198 37.28 26.32 -9.48
CA TRP A 198 37.84 25.47 -10.54
C TRP A 198 38.61 26.27 -11.62
N ARG A 199 38.25 27.55 -11.82
CA ARG A 199 38.96 28.48 -12.72
C ARG A 199 40.39 28.78 -12.26
N ALA A 200 40.67 28.71 -10.96
CA ALA A 200 42.00 28.93 -10.39
C ALA A 200 42.83 27.65 -10.22
N MET A 201 42.21 26.46 -10.28
CA MET A 201 42.88 25.18 -10.06
C MET A 201 43.86 24.83 -11.17
N ARG A 202 45.02 24.25 -10.82
CA ARG A 202 46.09 23.94 -11.80
C ARG A 202 46.57 22.50 -11.64
N SER A 203 46.95 21.89 -12.77
CA SER A 203 47.60 20.57 -12.80
C SER A 203 46.83 19.54 -11.94
N VAL A 204 47.52 18.82 -11.06
CA VAL A 204 46.99 17.82 -10.13
C VAL A 204 45.76 18.27 -9.33
N GLU A 205 45.68 19.54 -8.91
CA GLU A 205 44.49 20.04 -8.18
C GLU A 205 43.24 19.99 -9.06
N PHE A 206 43.39 20.35 -10.34
CA PHE A 206 42.29 20.32 -11.30
C PHE A 206 41.95 18.88 -11.71
N GLU A 207 42.94 17.98 -11.79
CA GLU A 207 42.70 16.55 -12.02
C GLU A 207 41.88 15.91 -10.90
N GLN A 208 42.24 16.16 -9.64
CA GLN A 208 41.51 15.67 -8.46
C GLN A 208 40.09 16.25 -8.38
N TYR A 209 39.91 17.51 -8.77
CA TYR A 209 38.58 18.10 -8.90
C TYR A 209 37.73 17.39 -9.95
N LEU A 210 38.28 17.18 -11.14
CA LEU A 210 37.57 16.53 -12.23
C LEU A 210 37.26 15.06 -11.92
N GLU A 211 38.14 14.37 -11.20
CA GLU A 211 37.87 13.04 -10.68
C GLU A 211 36.59 13.04 -9.82
N ARG A 212 36.46 13.98 -8.88
CA ARG A 212 35.24 14.12 -8.05
C ARG A 212 34.00 14.41 -8.89
N VAL A 213 34.12 15.24 -9.93
CA VAL A 213 33.00 15.53 -10.85
C VAL A 213 32.58 14.26 -11.60
N PHE A 214 33.52 13.52 -12.18
CA PHE A 214 33.22 12.27 -12.89
C PHE A 214 32.59 11.22 -11.97
N GLN A 215 33.10 11.07 -10.75
CA GLN A 215 32.51 10.17 -9.74
C GLN A 215 31.07 10.58 -9.40
N LEU A 216 30.81 11.87 -9.21
CA LEU A 216 29.46 12.39 -8.95
C LEU A 216 28.50 12.10 -10.12
N LEU A 217 29.00 12.20 -11.35
CA LEU A 217 28.25 11.88 -12.57
C LEU A 217 28.07 10.36 -12.81
N GLY A 218 28.57 9.52 -11.89
CA GLY A 218 28.43 8.07 -11.90
C GLY A 218 29.44 7.34 -12.78
N TYR A 219 30.58 7.96 -13.08
CA TYR A 219 31.72 7.29 -13.73
C TYR A 219 32.63 6.64 -12.68
N GLN A 220 33.18 5.48 -12.99
CA GLN A 220 34.35 4.95 -12.31
C GLN A 220 35.58 5.69 -12.86
N THR A 221 36.48 6.13 -11.98
CA THR A 221 37.66 6.90 -12.35
C THR A 221 38.92 6.12 -12.05
N GLN A 222 39.91 6.23 -12.93
CA GLN A 222 41.25 5.71 -12.75
C GLN A 222 42.24 6.80 -13.16
N THR A 223 43.06 7.27 -12.22
CA THR A 223 44.20 8.16 -12.51
C THR A 223 45.31 7.37 -13.19
N THR A 224 46.00 7.99 -14.14
CA THR A 224 47.20 7.43 -14.75
C THR A 224 48.44 7.86 -13.95
N ASN A 225 49.55 7.12 -14.11
CA ASN A 225 50.79 7.47 -13.41
C ASN A 225 51.39 8.75 -14.01
N THR A 226 51.94 9.64 -13.17
CA THR A 226 52.55 10.92 -13.54
C THR A 226 53.75 10.83 -14.51
N THR A 227 54.23 9.61 -14.82
CA THR A 227 55.32 9.38 -15.78
C THR A 227 54.93 8.28 -16.76
N GLY A 228 55.07 8.56 -18.07
CA GLY A 228 54.75 7.61 -19.13
C GLY A 228 53.26 7.46 -19.46
N ASP A 229 52.42 8.39 -19.01
CA ASP A 229 50.95 8.41 -19.15
C ASP A 229 50.41 8.48 -20.60
N GLN A 230 51.28 8.71 -21.58
CA GLN A 230 50.90 8.93 -22.98
C GLN A 230 49.92 10.12 -23.17
N GLY A 231 49.94 11.10 -22.25
CA GLY A 231 49.06 12.27 -22.31
C GLY A 231 47.59 11.97 -22.03
N VAL A 232 47.31 11.08 -21.07
CA VAL A 232 45.96 10.87 -20.51
C VAL A 232 46.10 10.97 -19.02
N ASP A 233 45.35 11.85 -18.37
CA ASP A 233 45.46 12.04 -16.92
C ASP A 233 44.41 11.20 -16.16
N LEU A 234 43.24 11.00 -16.79
CA LEU A 234 42.13 10.21 -16.24
C LEU A 234 41.59 9.23 -17.29
N ILE A 235 41.31 8.01 -16.86
CA ILE A 235 40.46 7.07 -17.58
C ILE A 235 39.15 6.97 -16.81
N VAL A 236 38.02 7.21 -17.48
CA VAL A 236 36.70 7.17 -16.86
C VAL A 236 35.79 6.18 -17.55
N GLU A 237 34.98 5.45 -16.80
CA GLU A 237 34.09 4.41 -17.32
C GLU A 237 32.67 4.51 -16.77
N LYS A 238 31.68 4.44 -17.65
CA LYS A 238 30.26 4.35 -17.29
C LYS A 238 29.53 3.44 -18.26
N ALA A 239 28.69 2.54 -17.74
CA ALA A 239 27.93 1.57 -18.53
C ALA A 239 28.79 0.78 -19.56
N GLY A 240 30.01 0.39 -19.19
CA GLY A 240 30.94 -0.37 -20.04
C GLY A 240 31.69 0.47 -21.09
N ARG A 241 31.48 1.79 -21.13
CA ARG A 241 32.16 2.69 -22.05
C ARG A 241 33.29 3.46 -21.35
N ARG A 242 34.52 3.13 -21.76
CA ARG A 242 35.77 3.78 -21.30
C ARG A 242 36.14 5.00 -22.13
N ILE A 243 36.53 6.09 -21.49
CA ILE A 243 36.91 7.36 -22.09
C ILE A 243 38.30 7.75 -21.56
N ALA A 244 39.20 8.13 -22.46
CA ALA A 244 40.49 8.71 -22.09
C ALA A 244 40.37 10.23 -22.00
N VAL A 245 40.71 10.80 -20.86
CA VAL A 245 40.55 12.23 -20.57
C VAL A 245 41.92 12.87 -20.33
N GLN A 246 42.23 13.90 -21.12
CA GLN A 246 43.33 14.81 -20.83
C GLN A 246 42.79 16.06 -20.14
N VAL A 247 43.40 16.42 -19.03
CA VAL A 247 43.11 17.57 -18.19
C VAL A 247 44.17 18.65 -18.43
N LYS A 248 43.73 19.84 -18.84
CA LYS A 248 44.60 21.02 -19.02
C LYS A 248 44.12 22.18 -18.15
N GLY A 249 44.61 22.25 -16.91
CA GLY A 249 44.36 23.39 -16.01
C GLY A 249 45.35 24.53 -16.24
N TYR A 250 45.09 25.43 -17.21
CA TYR A 250 46.02 26.49 -17.65
C TYR A 250 45.31 27.83 -17.87
N PHE A 251 46.07 28.92 -17.91
CA PHE A 251 45.53 30.25 -18.27
C PHE A 251 45.44 30.46 -19.79
N HIS A 252 46.35 29.85 -20.56
CA HIS A 252 46.44 30.02 -22.01
C HIS A 252 45.52 29.08 -22.78
N SER A 253 45.23 29.46 -24.02
CA SER A 253 44.42 28.62 -24.91
C SER A 253 45.10 27.28 -25.18
N VAL A 254 44.29 26.22 -25.21
CA VAL A 254 44.74 24.85 -25.47
C VAL A 254 44.90 24.62 -26.97
N SER A 255 46.05 24.10 -27.37
CA SER A 255 46.43 23.82 -28.76
C SER A 255 46.19 22.35 -29.15
N ASN A 256 46.41 22.04 -30.43
CA ASN A 256 46.24 20.72 -31.04
C ASN A 256 46.94 19.59 -30.27
N SER A 257 48.04 19.89 -29.58
CA SER A 257 48.81 18.90 -28.82
C SER A 257 47.95 18.15 -27.79
N ALA A 258 47.05 18.84 -27.08
CA ALA A 258 46.19 18.18 -26.10
C ALA A 258 45.20 17.19 -26.75
N ILE A 259 44.71 17.52 -27.95
CA ILE A 259 43.78 16.66 -28.70
C ILE A 259 44.54 15.43 -29.23
N GLN A 260 45.75 15.63 -29.75
CA GLN A 260 46.62 14.55 -30.22
C GLN A 260 46.97 13.58 -29.08
N GLN A 261 47.27 14.11 -27.90
CA GLN A 261 47.53 13.35 -26.68
C GLN A 261 46.32 12.49 -26.29
N ALA A 262 45.15 13.10 -26.10
CA ALA A 262 43.94 12.39 -25.73
C ALA A 262 43.53 11.32 -26.75
N PHE A 263 43.62 11.63 -28.05
CA PHE A 263 43.32 10.68 -29.13
C PHE A 263 44.30 9.51 -29.18
N THR A 264 45.60 9.77 -29.05
CA THR A 264 46.63 8.71 -29.06
C THR A 264 46.51 7.85 -27.81
N GLY A 265 46.31 8.47 -26.65
CA GLY A 265 46.13 7.79 -25.38
C GLY A 265 44.87 6.93 -25.34
N MET A 266 43.76 7.39 -25.93
CA MET A 266 42.56 6.57 -26.12
C MET A 266 42.88 5.24 -26.82
N ARG A 267 43.68 5.28 -27.89
CA ARG A 267 44.11 4.06 -28.59
C ARG A 267 45.02 3.19 -27.74
N HIS A 268 45.98 3.81 -27.03
CA HIS A 268 46.92 3.09 -26.17
C HIS A 268 46.21 2.33 -25.04
N TYR A 269 45.25 2.98 -24.37
CA TYR A 269 44.53 2.40 -23.24
C TYR A 269 43.28 1.59 -23.63
N ASN A 270 43.01 1.40 -24.93
CA ASN A 270 41.80 0.74 -25.45
C ASN A 270 40.51 1.38 -24.92
N CYS A 271 40.44 2.71 -24.95
CA CYS A 271 39.22 3.48 -24.67
C CYS A 271 38.39 3.64 -25.94
N HIS A 272 37.09 3.89 -25.76
CA HIS A 272 36.12 4.03 -26.85
C HIS A 272 36.03 5.47 -27.37
N ALA A 273 36.32 6.44 -26.51
CA ALA A 273 36.26 7.86 -26.80
C ALA A 273 37.41 8.62 -26.10
N CYS A 274 37.68 9.84 -26.56
CA CYS A 274 38.61 10.76 -25.90
C CYS A 274 37.93 12.09 -25.57
N ALA A 275 38.41 12.74 -24.51
CA ALA A 275 37.98 14.06 -24.14
C ALA A 275 39.16 14.92 -23.67
N VAL A 276 39.07 16.23 -23.89
CA VAL A 276 39.96 17.21 -23.28
C VAL A 276 39.14 18.16 -22.42
N VAL A 277 39.53 18.27 -21.15
CA VAL A 277 38.90 19.17 -20.18
C VAL A 277 39.86 20.27 -19.79
N THR A 278 39.46 21.52 -19.95
CA THR A 278 40.25 22.69 -19.58
C THR A 278 39.40 23.75 -18.88
N ASN A 279 40.06 24.58 -18.07
CA ASN A 279 39.46 25.78 -17.50
C ASN A 279 39.72 27.07 -18.31
N SER A 280 40.29 26.92 -19.51
CA SER A 280 40.50 28.00 -20.50
C SER A 280 39.71 27.73 -21.79
N LYS A 281 40.14 28.32 -22.91
CA LYS A 281 39.56 28.13 -24.24
C LYS A 281 40.43 27.26 -25.12
N PHE A 282 39.86 26.68 -26.18
CA PHE A 282 40.61 26.02 -27.23
C PHE A 282 40.95 27.00 -28.37
N THR A 283 42.06 26.78 -29.05
CA THR A 283 42.35 27.46 -30.32
C THR A 283 41.44 26.96 -31.44
N ALA A 284 41.19 27.78 -32.47
CA ALA A 284 40.35 27.37 -33.61
C ALA A 284 40.84 26.07 -34.28
N SER A 285 42.16 25.92 -34.45
CA SER A 285 42.74 24.69 -35.00
C SER A 285 42.56 23.48 -34.09
N ALA A 286 42.51 23.66 -32.76
CA ALA A 286 42.27 22.57 -31.83
C ALA A 286 40.82 22.10 -31.87
N ILE A 287 39.88 23.03 -32.06
CA ILE A 287 38.46 22.71 -32.28
C ILE A 287 38.29 21.91 -33.57
N GLU A 288 38.87 22.38 -34.68
CA GLU A 288 38.85 21.68 -35.98
C GLU A 288 39.45 20.26 -35.88
N LEU A 289 40.58 20.11 -35.18
CA LEU A 289 41.19 18.80 -34.96
C LEU A 289 40.29 17.90 -34.09
N ALA A 290 39.64 18.45 -33.07
CA ALA A 290 38.75 17.69 -32.19
C ALA A 290 37.53 17.14 -32.97
N GLU A 291 36.96 17.93 -33.87
CA GLU A 291 35.88 17.49 -34.78
C GLU A 291 36.34 16.30 -35.64
N SER A 292 37.52 16.40 -36.26
CA SER A 292 38.04 15.32 -37.11
C SER A 292 38.41 14.03 -36.35
N THR A 293 38.67 14.14 -35.04
CA THR A 293 39.07 13.03 -34.18
C THR A 293 37.95 12.51 -33.28
N ASN A 294 36.75 13.12 -33.34
CA ASN A 294 35.64 12.92 -32.41
C ASN A 294 36.07 13.06 -30.93
N CYS A 295 36.98 14.00 -30.66
CA CYS A 295 37.40 14.30 -29.29
C CYS A 295 36.43 15.29 -28.65
N VAL A 296 35.87 14.94 -27.50
CA VAL A 296 34.94 15.82 -26.77
C VAL A 296 35.72 16.97 -26.12
N LEU A 297 35.24 18.21 -26.29
CA LEU A 297 35.87 19.40 -25.73
C LEU A 297 35.03 19.97 -24.59
N ILE A 298 35.65 20.09 -23.42
CA ILE A 298 35.08 20.77 -22.26
C ILE A 298 35.98 21.95 -21.91
N HIS A 299 35.42 23.14 -21.97
CA HIS A 299 36.06 24.44 -21.75
C HIS A 299 35.17 25.33 -20.90
N GLU A 300 35.63 26.54 -20.60
CA GLU A 300 34.94 27.42 -19.66
C GLU A 300 33.46 27.71 -19.99
N ASP A 301 33.12 27.82 -21.28
CA ASP A 301 31.76 28.17 -21.73
C ASP A 301 30.75 27.01 -21.59
N ASN A 302 31.20 25.74 -21.59
CA ASN A 302 30.33 24.57 -21.44
C ASN A 302 30.60 23.76 -20.16
N PHE A 303 31.41 24.33 -19.24
CA PHE A 303 31.82 23.65 -18.02
C PHE A 303 30.66 23.37 -17.08
N ARG A 304 29.65 24.24 -17.08
CA ARG A 304 28.45 24.06 -16.27
C ARG A 304 27.69 22.82 -16.74
N GLU A 305 27.42 22.73 -18.03
CA GLU A 305 26.75 21.60 -18.67
C GLU A 305 27.49 20.30 -18.35
N PHE A 306 28.83 20.31 -18.39
CA PHE A 306 29.65 19.19 -17.96
C PHE A 306 29.40 18.79 -16.50
N VAL A 307 29.53 19.71 -15.53
CA VAL A 307 29.38 19.41 -14.09
C VAL A 307 27.97 18.93 -13.74
N PHE A 308 26.95 19.34 -14.52
CA PHE A 308 25.56 18.91 -14.36
C PHE A 308 25.22 17.65 -15.18
N GLY A 309 26.17 17.08 -15.92
CA GLY A 309 26.00 15.84 -16.68
C GLY A 309 25.19 15.98 -17.96
N GLU A 310 25.14 17.20 -18.53
CA GLU A 310 24.39 17.55 -19.73
C GLU A 310 25.23 17.36 -21.01
N ILE A 311 26.51 16.95 -20.89
CA ILE A 311 27.40 16.60 -22.00
C ILE A 311 27.53 15.09 -22.14
N GLU A 312 27.28 14.58 -23.34
CA GLU A 312 27.48 13.17 -23.69
C GLU A 312 28.88 12.93 -24.27
N PHE A 313 29.51 11.85 -23.82
CA PHE A 313 30.78 11.37 -24.36
C PHE A 313 30.47 10.27 -25.39
N VAL A 314 30.41 10.71 -26.66
CA VAL A 314 30.01 9.92 -27.85
C VAL A 314 31.00 8.82 -28.18
#